data_AF-A0A1X1YET2-F1
#
_entry.id   AF-A0A1X1YET2-F1
#
_cell.length_a   1.000
_cell.length_b   1.000
_cell.length_c   1.000
_cell.angle_alpha   90.00
_cell.angle_beta   90.00
_cell.angle_gamma   90.00
#
_symmetry.space_group_name_H-M   'P 1'
#
loop_
_entity.id
_entity.type
_entity.pdbx_description
1 polymer ?
#
loop_
_entity_poly.entity_id
_entity_poly.type
_entity_poly.pdbx_seq_one_letter_code
_entity_poly.pdbx_strand_id
1 'polypeptide(L)'
;MKRVLATAIGTLGCAAALVACSSGGHSASPASSVSTGGGTEVKVGGADLAGLNPASVTCVKQGGKINIGSGSTNGAQQALAVVMTDEATPRVESLALVVDGNALSVSDNMGAKVGSAKVAVDGKTYTITGQAQGADLKNPMAGMITKDFNIKVTCG
;
A
#
# COMPACT_ATOMS: atom_id res chain seq x y z
N MET A 1 62.90 -28.19 13.77
CA MET A 1 62.44 -27.80 15.12
C MET A 1 62.23 -26.29 15.14
N LYS A 2 61.06 -25.84 15.67
CA LYS A 2 60.67 -24.46 16.08
C LYS A 2 60.50 -23.43 14.93
N ARG A 3 59.28 -23.19 14.43
CA ARG A 3 58.19 -22.30 14.95
C ARG A 3 58.55 -20.81 14.93
N VAL A 4 57.94 -20.03 14.03
CA VAL A 4 57.33 -18.72 14.33
C VAL A 4 56.16 -18.49 13.37
N LEU A 5 54.94 -18.41 13.91
CA LEU A 5 53.73 -17.91 13.26
C LEU A 5 53.75 -16.38 13.36
N ALA A 6 53.48 -15.68 12.25
CA ALA A 6 53.23 -14.24 12.24
C ALA A 6 51.92 -13.95 11.50
N THR A 7 50.95 -13.54 12.30
CA THR A 7 49.64 -12.97 12.00
C THR A 7 49.75 -11.59 11.36
N ALA A 8 49.05 -11.32 10.25
CA ALA A 8 48.63 -9.97 9.84
C ALA A 8 47.74 -9.99 8.58
N ILE A 9 46.42 -9.85 8.72
CA ILE A 9 45.48 -9.24 7.74
C ILE A 9 44.35 -8.68 8.61
N GLY A 10 44.20 -7.38 8.85
CA GLY A 10 43.89 -6.35 7.86
C GLY A 10 42.41 -5.97 8.05
N THR A 11 42.14 -5.01 8.94
CA THR A 11 40.81 -4.49 9.26
C THR A 11 40.33 -3.51 8.18
N LEU A 12 39.17 -3.77 7.56
CA LEU A 12 38.27 -2.73 7.04
C LEU A 12 36.87 -3.32 6.94
N GLY A 13 35.93 -2.71 7.67
CA GLY A 13 34.62 -3.26 7.95
C GLY A 13 33.57 -3.03 6.87
N CYS A 14 32.58 -3.92 6.86
CA CYS A 14 31.17 -3.59 6.67
C CYS A 14 30.36 -4.60 7.48
N ALA A 15 29.69 -4.10 8.51
CA ALA A 15 28.85 -4.85 9.42
C ALA A 15 27.52 -5.23 8.77
N ALA A 16 27.13 -6.50 8.92
CA ALA A 16 25.78 -7.00 9.21
C ALA A 16 25.63 -8.46 8.73
N ALA A 17 26.35 -9.39 9.35
CA ALA A 17 25.94 -10.78 9.36
C ALA A 17 25.13 -11.00 10.64
N LEU A 18 23.80 -10.99 10.51
CA LEU A 18 22.88 -11.31 11.59
C LEU A 18 23.19 -12.72 12.10
N VAL A 19 23.39 -12.82 13.41
CA VAL A 19 23.64 -14.05 14.15
C VAL A 19 22.43 -14.97 14.00
N ALA A 20 22.61 -16.08 13.28
CA ALA A 20 21.71 -17.21 13.31
C ALA A 20 22.00 -18.03 14.58
N CYS A 21 21.10 -17.95 15.57
CA CYS A 21 21.06 -18.86 16.71
C CYS A 21 19.61 -19.07 17.16
N SER A 22 18.99 -20.18 16.76
CA SER A 22 18.39 -21.16 17.69
C SER A 22 17.66 -22.24 16.93
N SER A 23 18.10 -23.48 17.15
CA SER A 23 17.38 -24.70 16.86
C SER A 23 16.04 -24.74 17.61
N GLY A 24 14.96 -24.46 16.90
CA GLY A 24 13.58 -24.60 17.34
C GLY A 24 12.65 -24.51 16.13
N GLY A 25 12.01 -25.62 15.77
CA GLY A 25 11.16 -25.76 14.59
C GLY A 25 9.88 -24.93 14.67
N HIS A 26 9.98 -23.64 14.36
CA HIS A 26 8.83 -22.76 14.17
C HIS A 26 8.75 -22.43 12.69
N SER A 27 7.65 -22.83 12.05
CA SER A 27 7.35 -22.51 10.66
C SER A 27 7.44 -20.99 10.51
N ALA A 28 8.32 -20.53 9.62
CA ALA A 28 8.48 -19.11 9.34
C ALA A 28 7.12 -18.54 8.91
N SER A 29 6.60 -17.57 9.67
CA SER A 29 5.45 -16.78 9.20
C SER A 29 5.81 -16.14 7.86
N PRO A 30 4.84 -15.95 6.93
CA PRO A 30 5.12 -15.28 5.66
C PRO A 30 5.80 -13.95 5.92
N ALA A 31 6.94 -13.71 5.28
CA ALA A 31 7.69 -12.48 5.45
C ALA A 31 6.83 -11.30 4.95
N SER A 32 6.63 -10.29 5.80
CA SER A 32 6.01 -9.02 5.39
C SER A 32 6.99 -8.25 4.49
N SER A 33 6.51 -7.70 3.39
CA SER A 33 7.32 -6.85 2.50
C SER A 33 6.71 -5.46 2.36
N VAL A 34 7.55 -4.43 2.45
CA VAL A 34 7.17 -3.03 2.25
C VAL A 34 7.90 -2.48 1.04
N SER A 35 7.17 -1.81 0.16
CA SER A 35 7.70 -1.11 -1.01
C SER A 35 7.17 0.31 -1.05
N THR A 36 7.99 1.27 -1.48
CA THR A 36 7.51 2.61 -1.86
C THR A 36 7.11 2.61 -3.34
N GLY A 37 5.99 3.27 -3.65
CA GLY A 37 5.40 3.26 -4.98
C GLY A 37 6.22 4.09 -5.98
N GLY A 38 6.95 3.42 -6.87
CA GLY A 38 7.57 4.06 -8.04
C GLY A 38 6.53 4.26 -9.13
N GLY A 39 5.99 5.47 -9.27
CA GLY A 39 4.96 5.79 -10.27
C GLY A 39 3.55 5.50 -9.77
N THR A 40 3.07 6.36 -8.87
CA THR A 40 1.67 6.37 -8.43
C THR A 40 0.89 7.49 -9.10
N GLU A 41 -0.29 7.17 -9.60
CA GLU A 41 -1.26 8.13 -10.14
C GLU A 41 -2.61 7.84 -9.50
N VAL A 42 -3.26 8.87 -8.95
CA VAL A 42 -4.58 8.73 -8.35
C VAL A 42 -5.46 9.81 -8.92
N LYS A 43 -6.54 9.41 -9.58
CA LYS A 43 -7.52 10.28 -10.20
C LYS A 43 -8.89 10.06 -9.60
N VAL A 44 -9.61 11.15 -9.35
CA VAL A 44 -10.98 11.14 -8.82
C VAL A 44 -11.81 12.13 -9.63
N GLY A 45 -12.92 11.67 -10.22
CA GLY A 45 -13.72 12.49 -11.13
C GLY A 45 -12.93 13.00 -12.34
N GLY A 46 -11.86 12.29 -12.74
CA GLY A 46 -10.97 12.66 -13.85
C GLY A 46 -9.83 13.62 -13.50
N ALA A 47 -9.78 14.16 -12.28
CA ALA A 47 -8.70 15.04 -11.82
C ALA A 47 -7.72 14.29 -10.91
N ASP A 48 -6.44 14.68 -10.94
CA ASP A 48 -5.45 14.14 -10.01
C ASP A 48 -5.83 14.46 -8.56
N LEU A 49 -5.55 13.53 -7.65
CA LEU A 49 -5.76 13.73 -6.23
C LEU A 49 -4.80 14.81 -5.76
N ALA A 50 -5.33 16.02 -5.56
CA ALA A 50 -4.56 17.14 -5.04
C ALA A 50 -3.88 16.75 -3.71
N GLY A 51 -2.71 17.34 -3.46
CA GLY A 51 -1.93 17.14 -2.22
C GLY A 51 -1.34 15.74 -2.01
N LEU A 52 -1.67 14.75 -2.83
CA LEU A 52 -1.00 13.46 -2.83
C LEU A 52 0.44 13.63 -3.27
N ASN A 53 1.38 13.11 -2.49
CA ASN A 53 2.74 12.87 -2.94
C ASN A 53 2.83 11.42 -3.45
N PRO A 54 2.95 11.16 -4.76
CA PRO A 54 3.07 9.80 -5.30
C PRO A 54 4.19 8.97 -4.68
N ALA A 55 5.28 9.63 -4.25
CA ALA A 55 6.43 8.98 -3.64
C ALA A 55 6.20 8.59 -2.17
N SER A 56 5.17 9.14 -1.50
CA SER A 56 4.79 8.75 -0.13
C SER A 56 3.80 7.58 -0.09
N VAL A 57 3.39 7.09 -1.26
CA VAL A 57 2.52 5.92 -1.35
C VAL A 57 3.35 4.68 -1.07
N THR A 58 2.93 3.90 -0.08
CA THR A 58 3.53 2.63 0.28
C THR A 58 2.61 1.50 -0.09
N CYS A 59 3.19 0.37 -0.47
CA CYS A 59 2.50 -0.91 -0.52
C CYS A 59 3.09 -1.85 0.53
N VAL A 60 2.23 -2.47 1.33
CA VAL A 60 2.61 -3.45 2.35
C VAL A 60 1.88 -4.74 2.07
N LYS A 61 2.64 -5.80 1.78
CA LYS A 61 2.10 -7.16 1.66
C LYS A 61 2.20 -7.85 3.02
N GLN A 62 1.07 -8.26 3.55
CA GLN A 62 0.98 -8.95 4.84
C GLN A 62 -0.34 -9.73 4.96
N GLY A 63 -0.29 -10.95 5.47
CA GLY A 63 -1.49 -11.73 5.79
C GLY A 63 -2.39 -12.04 4.59
N GLY A 64 -1.80 -12.22 3.40
CA GLY A 64 -2.54 -12.45 2.16
C GLY A 64 -3.26 -11.19 1.63
N LYS A 65 -2.85 -10.00 2.09
CA LYS A 65 -3.36 -8.70 1.66
C LYS A 65 -2.25 -7.82 1.11
N ILE A 66 -2.61 -6.94 0.20
CA ILE A 66 -1.82 -5.80 -0.25
C ILE A 66 -2.50 -4.54 0.28
N ASN A 67 -1.81 -3.83 1.15
CA ASN A 67 -2.26 -2.56 1.72
C ASN A 67 -1.54 -1.43 1.00
N ILE A 68 -2.27 -0.56 0.32
CA ILE A 68 -1.72 0.61 -0.37
C ILE A 68 -2.15 1.84 0.41
N GLY A 69 -1.21 2.70 0.78
CA GLY A 69 -1.53 3.89 1.56
C GLY A 69 -0.63 5.07 1.23
N SER A 70 -1.20 6.26 1.08
CA SER A 70 -0.42 7.49 1.07
C SER A 70 -0.18 7.93 2.51
N GLY A 71 1.05 7.85 3.02
CA GLY A 71 1.36 8.44 4.32
C GLY A 71 0.94 9.91 4.36
N SER A 72 0.30 10.36 5.43
CA SER A 72 -0.18 11.74 5.59
C SER A 72 0.98 12.71 5.49
N THR A 73 1.10 13.42 4.37
CA THR A 73 2.15 14.43 4.20
C THR A 73 1.74 15.80 4.75
N ASN A 74 0.44 16.11 4.88
CA ASN A 74 -0.05 17.44 5.27
C ASN A 74 -1.35 17.43 6.12
N GLY A 75 -1.57 16.38 6.91
CA GLY A 75 -2.80 16.21 7.71
C GLY A 75 -3.92 15.52 6.93
N ALA A 76 -4.99 15.14 7.63
CA ALA A 76 -6.09 14.29 7.16
C ALA A 76 -6.94 14.84 5.98
N GLN A 77 -6.50 15.90 5.28
CA GLN A 77 -7.30 16.56 4.25
C GLN A 77 -7.39 15.76 2.95
N GLN A 78 -6.33 15.04 2.57
CA GLN A 78 -6.29 14.18 1.40
C GLN A 78 -5.54 12.90 1.75
N ALA A 79 -6.20 11.75 1.59
CA ALA A 79 -5.63 10.47 1.97
C ALA A 79 -6.19 9.36 1.07
N LEU A 80 -5.33 8.40 0.75
CA LEU A 80 -5.68 7.15 0.10
C LEU A 80 -5.31 5.98 1.02
N ALA A 81 -6.24 5.05 1.19
CA ALA A 81 -5.99 3.73 1.74
C ALA A 81 -6.76 2.68 0.93
N VAL A 82 -6.08 1.61 0.51
CA VAL A 82 -6.68 0.48 -0.20
C VAL A 82 -6.22 -0.81 0.47
N VAL A 83 -7.17 -1.72 0.67
CA VAL A 83 -6.89 -3.10 1.06
C VAL A 83 -7.41 -4.00 -0.05
N MET A 84 -6.53 -4.81 -0.64
CA MET A 84 -6.90 -5.82 -1.62
C MET A 84 -6.27 -7.17 -1.29
N THR A 85 -6.81 -8.25 -1.86
CA THR A 85 -6.22 -9.58 -1.73
C THR A 85 -4.86 -9.66 -2.44
N ASP A 86 -3.92 -10.41 -1.86
CA ASP A 86 -2.62 -10.73 -2.46
C ASP A 86 -2.69 -12.10 -3.15
N GLU A 87 -3.37 -12.14 -4.29
CA GLU A 87 -3.57 -13.36 -5.08
C GLU A 87 -3.51 -13.04 -6.59
N ALA A 88 -3.56 -14.07 -7.45
CA ALA A 88 -3.40 -13.90 -8.90
C ALA A 88 -4.46 -12.98 -9.53
N THR A 89 -5.68 -13.00 -8.97
CA THR A 89 -6.79 -12.13 -9.38
C THR A 89 -7.20 -11.28 -8.17
N PRO A 90 -6.44 -10.21 -7.85
CA PRO A 90 -6.67 -9.43 -6.65
C PRO A 90 -8.02 -8.72 -6.70
N ARG A 91 -8.67 -8.64 -5.54
CA ARG A 91 -9.94 -7.95 -5.33
C ARG A 91 -9.76 -6.88 -4.26
N VAL A 92 -10.30 -5.69 -4.51
CA VAL A 92 -10.45 -4.66 -3.48
C VAL A 92 -11.45 -5.12 -2.44
N GLU A 93 -11.03 -5.16 -1.18
CA GLU A 93 -11.91 -5.42 -0.03
C GLU A 93 -12.42 -4.13 0.57
N SER A 94 -11.53 -3.13 0.64
CA SER A 94 -11.88 -1.79 1.06
C SER A 94 -11.00 -0.74 0.39
N LEU A 95 -11.58 0.43 0.19
CA LEU A 95 -10.90 1.65 -0.22
C LEU A 95 -11.47 2.80 0.61
N ALA A 96 -10.61 3.65 1.12
CA ALA A 96 -10.97 4.93 1.72
C ALA A 96 -10.20 6.04 1.01
N LEU A 97 -10.93 7.10 0.66
CA LEU A 97 -10.42 8.22 -0.09
C LEU A 97 -11.02 9.51 0.48
N VAL A 98 -10.15 10.43 0.87
CA VAL A 98 -10.56 11.79 1.23
C VAL A 98 -10.07 12.74 0.14
N VAL A 99 -10.99 13.49 -0.45
CA VAL A 99 -10.68 14.38 -1.58
C VAL A 99 -11.67 15.55 -1.66
N ASP A 100 -11.15 16.77 -1.72
CA ASP A 100 -11.92 18.00 -1.86
C ASP A 100 -13.01 18.21 -0.79
N GLY A 101 -12.82 17.64 0.41
CA GLY A 101 -13.82 17.65 1.48
C GLY A 101 -14.89 16.57 1.33
N ASN A 102 -14.68 15.55 0.49
CA ASN A 102 -15.51 14.36 0.40
C ASN A 102 -14.81 13.20 1.10
N ALA A 103 -15.55 12.43 1.89
CA ALA A 103 -15.11 11.13 2.40
C ALA A 103 -15.79 10.04 1.59
N LEU A 104 -15.02 9.32 0.78
CA LEU A 104 -15.48 8.32 -0.16
C LEU A 104 -14.93 6.95 0.21
N SER A 105 -15.69 5.91 -0.09
CA SER A 105 -15.30 4.54 0.19
C SER A 105 -15.75 3.54 -0.88
N VAL A 106 -14.99 2.47 -0.99
CA VAL A 106 -15.48 1.19 -1.52
C VAL A 106 -15.41 0.19 -0.38
N SER A 107 -16.45 -0.59 -0.19
CA SER A 107 -16.41 -1.72 0.73
C SER A 107 -17.33 -2.82 0.24
N ASP A 108 -16.92 -4.05 0.49
CA ASP A 108 -17.76 -5.22 0.27
C ASP A 108 -17.61 -6.10 1.51
N ASN A 109 -18.43 -5.76 2.51
CA ASN A 109 -18.41 -6.36 3.84
C ASN A 109 -19.71 -7.14 4.06
N MET A 110 -19.61 -8.48 4.07
CA MET A 110 -20.72 -9.39 4.35
C MET A 110 -21.99 -9.12 3.52
N GLY A 111 -21.85 -8.73 2.24
CA GLY A 111 -22.97 -8.51 1.32
C GLY A 111 -23.52 -7.08 1.29
N ALA A 112 -23.11 -6.20 2.22
CA ALA A 112 -23.34 -4.77 2.10
C ALA A 112 -22.23 -4.16 1.23
N LYS A 113 -22.60 -3.73 0.02
CA LYS A 113 -21.68 -3.13 -0.94
C LYS A 113 -21.83 -1.61 -0.96
N VAL A 114 -20.71 -0.93 -0.77
CA VAL A 114 -20.59 0.51 -1.01
C VAL A 114 -19.63 0.68 -2.19
N GLY A 115 -20.10 1.37 -3.23
CA GLY A 115 -19.29 1.56 -4.44
C GLY A 115 -19.00 0.25 -5.20
N SER A 116 -18.00 0.33 -6.09
CA SER A 116 -17.48 -0.81 -6.84
C SER A 116 -16.01 -0.57 -7.18
N ALA A 117 -15.25 -1.65 -7.32
CA ALA A 117 -13.87 -1.59 -7.75
C ALA A 117 -13.48 -2.84 -8.54
N LYS A 118 -12.59 -2.65 -9.51
CA LYS A 118 -11.93 -3.71 -10.29
C LYS A 118 -10.44 -3.46 -10.28
N VAL A 119 -9.65 -4.54 -10.28
CA VAL A 119 -8.19 -4.48 -10.34
C VAL A 119 -7.72 -5.14 -11.63
N ALA A 120 -6.87 -4.44 -12.37
CA ALA A 120 -6.06 -5.00 -13.45
C ALA A 120 -4.60 -5.04 -13.00
N VAL A 121 -3.90 -6.13 -13.32
CA VAL A 121 -2.52 -6.37 -12.93
C VAL A 121 -1.63 -6.39 -14.17
N ASP A 122 -0.56 -5.61 -14.15
CA ASP A 122 0.50 -5.58 -15.16
C ASP A 122 1.87 -5.65 -14.46
N GLY A 123 2.39 -6.87 -14.33
CA GLY A 123 3.60 -7.14 -13.55
C GLY A 123 3.46 -6.73 -12.08
N LYS A 124 4.18 -5.68 -11.68
CA LYS A 124 4.12 -5.09 -10.32
C LYS A 124 3.13 -3.92 -10.21
N THR A 125 2.48 -3.56 -11.31
CA THR A 125 1.57 -2.42 -11.40
C THR A 125 0.13 -2.88 -11.24
N TYR A 126 -0.60 -2.23 -10.34
CA TYR A 126 -2.02 -2.44 -10.11
C TYR A 126 -2.78 -1.22 -10.60
N THR A 127 -3.76 -1.44 -11.46
CA THR A 127 -4.71 -0.41 -11.90
C THR A 127 -6.06 -0.71 -11.29
N ILE A 128 -6.51 0.15 -10.39
CA ILE A 128 -7.74 0.01 -9.62
C ILE A 128 -8.72 1.06 -10.11
N THR A 129 -9.86 0.62 -10.63
CA THR A 129 -10.88 1.50 -11.20
C THR A 129 -12.25 1.21 -10.61
N GLY A 130 -13.10 2.21 -10.53
CA GLY A 130 -14.48 2.00 -10.09
C GLY A 130 -15.14 3.27 -9.58
N GLN A 131 -16.13 3.07 -8.70
CA GLN A 131 -16.94 4.13 -8.11
C GLN A 131 -16.87 4.06 -6.61
N ALA A 132 -16.41 5.13 -5.97
CA ALA A 132 -16.43 5.27 -4.53
C ALA A 132 -17.63 6.11 -4.10
N GLN A 133 -18.27 5.73 -3.00
CA GLN A 133 -19.45 6.41 -2.47
C GLN A 133 -19.22 6.87 -1.03
N GLY A 134 -19.88 7.95 -0.64
CA GLY A 134 -19.82 8.43 0.73
C GLY A 134 -20.48 9.78 0.90
N ALA A 135 -19.86 10.67 1.67
CA ALA A 135 -20.46 11.93 2.11
C ALA A 135 -19.63 13.14 1.69
N ASP A 136 -20.34 14.24 1.38
CA ASP A 136 -19.76 15.57 1.29
C ASP A 136 -19.62 16.14 2.71
N LEU A 137 -18.39 16.30 3.19
CA LEU A 137 -18.11 16.82 4.53
C LEU A 137 -18.34 18.34 4.62
N LYS A 138 -18.39 19.04 3.48
CA LYS A 138 -18.75 20.46 3.41
C LYS A 138 -20.26 20.66 3.39
N ASN A 139 -21.01 19.66 2.92
CA ASN A 139 -22.48 19.64 2.97
C ASN A 139 -23.03 18.27 3.38
N PRO A 140 -23.03 17.93 4.70
CA PRO A 140 -23.49 16.63 5.18
C PRO A 140 -24.97 16.33 4.91
N MET A 141 -25.77 17.34 4.55
CA MET A 141 -27.18 17.19 4.20
C MET A 141 -27.40 16.89 2.71
N ALA A 142 -26.35 16.89 1.88
CA ALA A 142 -26.44 16.57 0.44
C ALA A 142 -26.81 15.11 0.15
N GLY A 143 -26.73 14.23 1.16
CA GLY A 143 -26.93 12.81 1.01
C GLY A 143 -25.69 12.10 0.46
N MET A 144 -25.91 10.92 -0.12
CA MET A 144 -24.83 10.07 -0.61
C MET A 144 -24.29 10.60 -1.95
N ILE A 145 -22.98 10.77 -2.03
CA ILE A 145 -22.29 11.17 -3.27
C ILE A 145 -21.53 9.98 -3.85
N THR A 146 -21.39 9.96 -5.17
CA THR A 146 -20.63 8.95 -5.92
C THR A 146 -19.59 9.65 -6.79
N LYS A 147 -18.35 9.15 -6.79
CA LYS A 147 -17.31 9.60 -7.72
C LYS A 147 -16.59 8.41 -8.35
N ASP A 148 -16.32 8.53 -9.64
CA ASP A 148 -15.40 7.62 -10.33
C ASP A 148 -13.97 7.85 -9.86
N PHE A 149 -13.18 6.78 -9.82
CA PHE A 149 -11.75 6.86 -9.53
C PHE A 149 -10.93 5.93 -10.43
N ASN A 150 -9.66 6.30 -10.60
CA ASN A 150 -8.63 5.50 -11.24
C ASN A 150 -7.33 5.63 -10.45
N ILE A 151 -6.83 4.54 -9.90
CA ILE A 151 -5.58 4.48 -9.14
C ILE A 151 -4.63 3.54 -9.88
N LYS A 152 -3.48 4.04 -10.29
CA LYS A 152 -2.37 3.24 -10.80
C LYS A 152 -1.23 3.29 -9.81
N VAL A 153 -0.78 2.13 -9.33
CA VAL A 153 0.31 2.04 -8.35
C VAL A 153 1.23 0.88 -8.68
N THR A 154 2.54 1.13 -8.64
CA THR A 154 3.55 0.09 -8.78
C THR A 154 4.09 -0.29 -7.40
N CYS A 155 3.88 -1.53 -6.97
CA CYS A 155 4.40 -2.02 -5.69
C CYS A 155 5.71 -2.80 -5.93
N GLY A 156 6.84 -2.13 -5.71
CA GLY A 156 8.19 -2.50 -6.15
C GLY A 156 9.02 -3.34 -5.19
#